data_AF-A0A538INH0-F1
#
_entry.id   AF-A0A538INH0-F1
#
_cell.length_a   1.000
_cell.length_b   1.000
_cell.length_c   1.000
_cell.angle_alpha   90.00
_cell.angle_beta   90.00
_cell.angle_gamma   90.00
#
_symmetry.space_group_name_H-M   'P 1'
#
loop_
_entity.id
_entity.type
_entity.pdbx_description
1 polymer ?
#
loop_
_entity_poly.entity_id
_entity_poly.type
_entity_poly.pdbx_seq_one_letter_code
_entity_poly.pdbx_strand_id
1 'polypeptide(L)'
;MDDVRDLFLKASKNYEEAVHQIREDQWHMPTPCTEWDVRALMQHLVNEQLWVPPLLEGKTIEQVGDAFDGDNLGNDPVGAWDDAGQNASHPRLGSSNGDRRRYDDGRRSDRVPDAMG
;
A
#
# COMPACT_ATOMS: atom_id res chain seq x y z
N MET A 1 -4.80 19.46 -17.45
CA MET A 1 -3.53 18.73 -17.33
C MET A 1 -3.78 17.67 -16.30
N ASP A 2 -3.61 16.41 -16.67
CA ASP A 2 -3.75 15.29 -15.74
C ASP A 2 -2.67 15.45 -14.66
N ASP A 3 -3.04 15.34 -13.39
CA ASP A 3 -2.06 15.35 -12.31
C ASP A 3 -1.43 13.96 -12.11
N VAL A 4 -0.47 13.83 -11.19
CA VAL A 4 0.25 12.56 -10.95
C VAL A 4 -0.70 11.45 -10.49
N ARG A 5 -1.77 11.79 -9.76
CA ARG A 5 -2.77 10.83 -9.31
C ARG A 5 -3.63 10.36 -10.48
N ASP A 6 -4.05 11.28 -11.35
CA ASP A 6 -4.81 10.93 -12.57
C ASP A 6 -3.99 9.99 -13.47
N LEU A 7 -2.70 10.29 -13.65
CA LEU A 7 -1.77 9.44 -14.41
C LEU A 7 -1.59 8.07 -13.78
N PHE A 8 -1.45 8.00 -12.45
CA PHE A 8 -1.36 6.72 -11.73
C PHE A 8 -2.62 5.87 -11.94
N LEU A 9 -3.81 6.44 -11.71
CA LEU A 9 -5.07 5.72 -11.87
C LEU A 9 -5.27 5.21 -13.30
N LYS A 10 -4.88 6.02 -14.30
CA LYS A 10 -4.93 5.63 -15.71
C LYS A 10 -3.97 4.49 -16.02
N ALA A 11 -2.74 4.55 -15.50
CA ALA A 11 -1.76 3.47 -15.66
C ALA A 11 -2.25 2.18 -15.00
N SER A 12 -2.72 2.25 -13.76
CA SER A 12 -3.25 1.09 -13.01
C SER A 12 -4.41 0.43 -13.75
N LYS A 13 -5.35 1.23 -14.27
CA LYS A 13 -6.48 0.72 -15.05
C LYS A 13 -6.04 -0.02 -16.33
N ASN A 14 -5.07 0.53 -17.07
CA ASN A 14 -4.56 -0.12 -18.28
C ASN A 14 -3.92 -1.48 -17.95
N TYR A 15 -3.26 -1.61 -16.79
CA TYR A 15 -2.71 -2.87 -16.33
C TYR A 15 -3.81 -3.86 -15.92
N GLU A 16 -4.80 -3.42 -15.15
CA GLU A 16 -5.97 -4.22 -14.78
C GLU A 16 -6.66 -4.81 -16.02
N GLU A 17 -6.94 -3.98 -17.02
CA GLU A 17 -7.53 -4.42 -18.29
C GLU A 17 -6.66 -5.47 -18.99
N ALA A 18 -5.33 -5.34 -18.97
CA ALA A 18 -4.43 -6.32 -19.58
C ALA A 18 -4.35 -7.64 -18.80
N VAL A 19 -4.31 -7.58 -17.47
CA VAL A 19 -4.25 -8.77 -16.59
C VAL A 19 -5.50 -9.63 -16.78
N HIS A 20 -6.66 -9.00 -16.92
CA HIS A 20 -7.94 -9.71 -17.13
C HIS A 20 -8.04 -10.39 -18.51
N GLN A 21 -7.12 -10.14 -19.44
CA GLN A 21 -7.05 -10.83 -20.73
C GLN A 21 -6.10 -12.05 -20.72
N ILE A 22 -5.37 -12.30 -19.62
CA ILE A 22 -4.46 -13.43 -19.51
C ILE A 22 -5.28 -14.72 -19.39
N ARG A 23 -5.09 -15.64 -20.34
CA ARG A 23 -5.71 -16.97 -20.31
C ARG A 23 -4.88 -17.95 -19.50
N GLU A 24 -5.53 -19.02 -19.05
CA GLU A 24 -4.90 -20.09 -18.27
C GLU A 24 -3.66 -20.70 -18.95
N ASP A 25 -3.67 -20.84 -20.28
CA ASP A 25 -2.55 -21.39 -21.06
C ASP A 25 -1.35 -20.43 -21.21
N GLN A 26 -1.49 -19.18 -20.77
CA GLN A 26 -0.48 -18.13 -21.00
C GLN A 26 0.44 -17.87 -19.80
N TRP A 27 0.11 -18.39 -18.61
CA TRP A 27 0.86 -18.11 -17.37
C TRP A 27 2.34 -18.49 -17.45
N HIS A 28 2.69 -19.48 -18.27
CA HIS A 28 4.06 -19.95 -18.48
C HIS A 28 4.67 -19.52 -19.82
N MET A 29 4.01 -18.62 -20.55
CA MET A 29 4.58 -18.05 -21.77
C MET A 29 5.73 -17.09 -21.42
N PRO A 30 6.78 -17.00 -22.27
CA PRO A 30 7.88 -16.08 -22.04
C PRO A 30 7.42 -14.63 -22.17
N THR A 31 8.04 -13.74 -21.40
CA THR A 31 7.92 -12.29 -21.60
C THR A 31 9.13 -11.75 -22.36
N PRO A 32 9.09 -10.51 -22.90
CA PRO A 32 10.29 -9.87 -23.47
C PRO A 32 11.45 -9.77 -22.48
N CYS A 33 11.15 -9.69 -21.17
CA CYS A 33 12.13 -9.89 -20.11
C CYS A 33 12.38 -11.39 -19.99
N THR A 34 13.33 -11.92 -20.76
CA THR A 34 13.53 -13.37 -20.98
C THR A 34 13.76 -14.20 -19.71
N GLU A 35 14.05 -13.56 -18.58
CA GLU A 35 14.20 -14.22 -17.28
C GLU A 35 12.84 -14.60 -16.66
N TRP A 36 11.73 -13.99 -17.09
CA TRP A 36 10.41 -14.14 -16.48
C TRP A 36 9.39 -14.68 -17.48
N ASP A 37 8.62 -15.68 -17.04
CA ASP A 37 7.33 -16.00 -17.62
C ASP A 37 6.24 -15.04 -17.11
N VAL A 38 5.04 -15.12 -17.67
CA VAL A 38 3.92 -14.24 -17.30
C VAL A 38 3.60 -14.35 -15.79
N ARG A 39 3.66 -15.54 -15.21
CA ARG A 39 3.41 -15.76 -13.77
C ARG A 39 4.48 -15.08 -12.91
N ALA A 40 5.76 -15.21 -13.25
CA ALA A 40 6.84 -14.54 -12.55
C ALA A 40 6.72 -13.01 -12.62
N LEU A 41 6.36 -12.47 -13.78
CA LEU A 41 6.07 -11.04 -13.93
C LEU A 41 4.89 -10.60 -13.05
N MET A 42 3.78 -11.36 -13.05
CA MET A 42 2.63 -11.02 -12.21
C MET A 42 2.93 -11.12 -10.73
N GLN A 43 3.75 -12.09 -10.31
CA GLN A 43 4.20 -12.21 -8.93
C GLN A 43 4.97 -10.95 -8.50
N HIS A 44 5.83 -10.42 -9.36
CA HIS A 44 6.54 -9.18 -9.11
C HIS A 44 5.60 -7.98 -8.99
N LEU A 45 4.67 -7.81 -9.94
CA LEU A 45 3.73 -6.68 -9.95
C LEU A 45 2.76 -6.69 -8.76
N VAL A 46 2.25 -7.86 -8.37
CA VAL A 46 1.41 -8.00 -7.17
C VAL A 46 2.20 -7.63 -5.92
N ASN A 47 3.47 -8.07 -5.82
CA ASN A 47 4.33 -7.68 -4.71
C ASN A 47 4.47 -6.15 -4.64
N GLU A 48 4.74 -5.47 -5.76
CA GLU A 48 4.83 -4.00 -5.77
C GLU A 48 3.57 -3.29 -5.25
N GLN A 49 2.38 -3.78 -5.61
CA GLN A 49 1.12 -3.24 -5.10
C GLN A 49 0.96 -3.46 -3.59
N LEU A 50 1.37 -4.61 -3.06
CA LEU A 50 1.30 -4.94 -1.62
C LEU A 50 2.20 -4.03 -0.76
N TRP A 51 3.30 -3.53 -1.31
CA TRP A 51 4.18 -2.58 -0.63
C TRP A 51 3.60 -1.16 -0.51
N VAL A 52 2.64 -0.78 -1.37
CA VAL A 52 2.11 0.61 -1.39
C VAL A 52 1.43 0.99 -0.06
N PRO A 53 0.45 0.23 0.48
CA PRO A 53 -0.22 0.59 1.73
C PRO A 53 0.72 0.79 2.94
N PRO A 54 1.63 -0.16 3.29
CA PRO A 54 2.49 0.03 4.46
C PRO A 54 3.46 1.21 4.31
N LEU A 55 3.95 1.49 3.10
CA LEU A 55 4.79 2.65 2.85
C LEU A 55 4.01 3.97 3.00
N LEU A 56 2.76 4.01 2.56
CA LEU A 56 1.88 5.17 2.76
C LEU A 56 1.40 5.33 4.21
N GLU A 57 1.36 4.25 4.99
CA GLU A 57 1.20 4.28 6.45
C GLU A 57 2.46 4.80 7.18
N GLY A 58 3.59 4.98 6.46
CA GLY A 58 4.85 5.49 7.01
C GLY A 58 5.77 4.42 7.59
N LYS A 59 5.56 3.13 7.29
CA LYS A 59 6.49 2.07 7.69
C LYS A 59 7.80 2.17 6.91
N THR A 60 8.92 1.85 7.56
CA THR A 60 10.22 1.71 6.89
C THR A 60 10.34 0.37 6.18
N ILE A 61 11.31 0.25 5.27
CA ILE A 61 11.60 -0.99 4.56
C ILE A 61 11.88 -2.13 5.55
N GLU A 62 12.62 -1.85 6.63
CA GLU A 62 12.94 -2.84 7.67
C GLU A 62 11.70 -3.29 8.46
N GLN A 63 10.70 -2.42 8.62
CA GLN A 63 9.46 -2.76 9.32
C GLN A 63 8.52 -3.61 8.47
N VAL A 64 8.57 -3.49 7.14
CA VAL A 64 7.83 -4.39 6.23
C VAL A 64 8.59 -5.70 6.06
N GLY A 65 9.92 -5.65 5.97
CA GLY A 65 10.78 -6.82 5.93
C GLY A 65 10.43 -7.75 4.75
N ASP A 66 10.26 -9.03 5.07
CA ASP A 66 9.94 -10.14 4.17
C ASP A 66 8.44 -10.49 4.16
N ALA A 67 7.58 -9.58 4.63
CA ALA A 67 6.14 -9.85 4.80
C ALA A 67 5.40 -10.27 3.51
N PHE A 68 5.97 -9.96 2.35
CA PHE A 68 5.41 -10.30 1.04
C PHE A 68 6.32 -11.26 0.24
N ASP A 69 7.26 -11.92 0.91
CA ASP A 69 8.04 -12.99 0.30
C ASP A 69 7.17 -14.23 0.07
N GLY A 70 7.47 -14.98 -0.99
CA GLY A 70 6.76 -16.22 -1.33
C GLY A 70 5.70 -16.03 -2.43
N ASP A 71 4.73 -16.97 -2.47
CA ASP A 71 3.66 -16.97 -3.47
C ASP A 71 2.50 -16.10 -3.00
N ASN A 72 2.37 -14.91 -3.60
CA ASN A 72 1.24 -14.00 -3.35
C ASN A 72 0.13 -14.14 -4.41
N LEU A 73 0.33 -14.98 -5.44
CA LEU A 73 -0.68 -15.21 -6.48
C LEU A 73 -1.64 -16.35 -6.12
N GLY A 74 -1.11 -17.39 -5.47
CA GLY A 74 -1.85 -18.60 -5.17
C GLY A 74 -2.50 -19.21 -6.42
N ASN A 75 -3.74 -19.68 -6.28
CA ASN A 75 -4.49 -20.32 -7.37
C ASN A 75 -5.34 -19.34 -8.20
N ASP A 76 -5.44 -18.07 -7.79
CA ASP A 76 -6.17 -17.03 -8.51
C ASP A 76 -5.29 -15.78 -8.68
N PRO A 77 -4.37 -15.80 -9.66
CA PRO A 77 -3.46 -14.68 -9.88
C PRO A 77 -4.15 -13.37 -10.26
N VAL A 78 -5.32 -13.44 -10.90
CA VAL A 78 -6.09 -12.25 -11.30
C VAL A 78 -6.77 -11.64 -10.08
N GLY A 79 -7.42 -12.46 -9.25
CA GLY A 79 -7.98 -12.00 -7.98
C GLY A 79 -6.93 -11.40 -7.04
N ALA A 80 -5.74 -12.01 -6.98
CA ALA A 80 -4.62 -11.47 -6.20
C ALA A 80 -4.17 -10.08 -6.66
N TRP A 81 -4.18 -9.81 -7.98
CA TRP A 81 -3.92 -8.49 -8.54
C TRP A 81 -4.99 -7.47 -8.15
N ASP A 82 -6.26 -7.84 -8.30
CA ASP A 82 -7.39 -6.95 -8.00
C ASP A 82 -7.39 -6.55 -6.50
N ASP A 83 -7.20 -7.51 -5.60
CA ASP A 83 -7.14 -7.28 -4.16
C ASP A 83 -5.99 -6.34 -3.77
N ALA A 84 -4.79 -6.60 -4.31
CA ALA A 84 -3.61 -5.79 -4.02
C ALA A 84 -3.76 -4.36 -4.58
N GLY A 85 -4.24 -4.22 -5.82
CA GLY A 85 -4.46 -2.92 -6.47
C GLY A 85 -5.53 -2.08 -5.79
N GLN A 86 -6.61 -2.71 -5.32
CA GLN A 86 -7.67 -2.03 -4.57
C GLN A 86 -7.15 -1.47 -3.25
N ASN A 87 -6.32 -2.26 -2.53
CA ASN A 87 -5.72 -1.82 -1.26
C ASN A 87 -4.68 -0.69 -1.48
N ALA A 88 -3.89 -0.77 -2.56
CA ALA A 88 -2.92 0.25 -2.94
C ALA A 88 -3.58 1.59 -3.34
N SER A 89 -4.74 1.54 -4.00
CA SER A 89 -5.48 2.74 -4.47
C SER A 89 -6.32 3.41 -3.38
N HIS A 90 -6.70 2.64 -2.36
CA HIS A 90 -7.46 3.11 -1.20
C HIS A 90 -6.79 2.71 0.12
N PRO A 91 -5.55 3.19 0.37
CA PRO A 91 -4.85 2.86 1.60
C PRO A 91 -5.67 3.39 2.78
N ARG A 92 -6.08 2.48 3.68
CA ARG A 92 -6.71 2.88 4.94
C ARG A 92 -5.62 3.51 5.81
N LEU A 93 -5.44 4.82 5.68
CA LEU A 93 -4.54 5.58 6.54
C LEU A 93 -4.97 5.38 7.99
N GLY A 94 -4.22 4.56 8.73
CA GLY A 94 -4.30 4.55 10.19
C GLY A 94 -3.96 5.95 10.68
N SER A 95 -4.77 6.52 11.59
CA SER A 95 -4.41 7.77 12.25
C SER A 95 -3.06 7.59 12.93
N SER A 96 -2.00 8.14 12.34
CA SER A 96 -0.69 8.14 12.96
C SER A 96 -0.79 8.97 14.24
N ASN A 97 -0.68 8.27 15.35
CA ASN A 97 -0.65 8.82 16.69
C ASN A 97 0.68 9.58 16.86
N GLY A 98 0.71 10.85 16.43
CA GLY A 98 1.95 11.64 16.41
C GLY A 98 1.80 13.14 16.61
N ASP A 99 0.58 13.69 16.71
CA ASP A 99 0.39 15.14 16.88
C ASP A 99 -0.42 15.50 18.14
N ARG A 100 0.18 15.23 19.31
CA ARG A 100 -0.12 15.97 20.53
C ARG A 100 1.14 16.63 21.07
N ARG A 101 1.72 17.54 20.29
CA ARG A 101 2.49 18.64 20.91
C ARG A 101 1.50 19.70 21.38
N ARG A 102 0.88 19.47 22.54
CA ARG A 102 0.45 20.59 23.39
C ARG A 102 1.70 21.16 24.04
N TYR A 103 2.23 22.22 23.46
CA TYR A 103 3.02 23.20 24.22
C TYR A 103 2.01 23.92 25.12
N ASP A 104 1.89 23.48 26.37
CA ASP A 104 1.23 24.27 27.42
C ASP A 104 2.31 25.12 28.09
N ASP A 105 2.42 26.36 27.62
CA ASP A 105 3.21 27.41 28.23
C ASP A 105 2.59 27.81 29.56
N GLY A 106 3.22 27.35 30.64
CA GLY A 106 3.59 28.23 31.76
C GLY A 106 2.53 29.21 32.26
N ARG A 107 1.42 28.73 32.83
CA ARG A 107 0.75 29.48 33.91
C ARG A 107 0.62 28.64 35.17
N ARG A 108 1.64 28.78 36.03
CA ARG A 108 1.40 28.74 37.47
C ARG A 108 0.46 29.91 37.79
N SER A 109 -0.71 29.60 38.32
CA SER A 109 -1.48 30.57 39.09
C SER A 109 -1.84 29.90 40.40
N ASP A 110 -1.47 30.60 41.45
CA ASP A 110 -1.36 30.14 42.82
C ASP A 110 -2.68 29.66 43.39
N ARG A 111 -2.55 28.59 44.19
CA ARG A 111 -3.58 28.12 45.12
C ARG A 111 -3.68 29.13 46.27
N VAL A 112 -4.84 29.77 46.41
CA VAL A 112 -5.30 30.36 47.69
C VAL A 112 -6.27 29.36 48.32
N PRO A 113 -6.03 28.87 49.55
CA PRO A 113 -7.04 28.12 50.29
C PRO A 113 -7.95 29.12 51.04
N ASP A 114 -9.24 29.09 50.74
CA ASP A 114 -10.24 29.81 51.53
C ASP A 114 -10.94 28.88 52.52
N ALA A 115 -11.33 29.50 53.63
CA ALA A 115 -11.55 28.94 54.94
C ALA A 115 -12.90 28.24 55.16
N MET A 116 -12.96 27.60 56.33
CA MET A 116 -14.11 27.05 57.05
C MET A 116 -15.46 27.75 56.80
N GLY A 117 -16.49 26.90 56.66
CA GLY A 117 -17.90 27.21 56.85
C GLY A 117 -18.63 25.94 57.23
#